data_AF-A0A7Y4RUQ1-F1
#
_entry.id   AF-A0A7Y4RUQ1-F1
#
_cell.length_a   1.000
_cell.length_b   1.000
_cell.length_c   1.000
_cell.angle_alpha   90.00
_cell.angle_beta   90.00
_cell.angle_gamma   90.00
#
_symmetry.space_group_name_H-M   'P 1'
#
loop_
_entity.id
_entity.type
_entity.pdbx_description
1 polymer ?
#
loop_
_entity_poly.entity_id
_entity_poly.type
_entity_poly.pdbx_seq_one_letter_code
_entity_poly.pdbx_strand_id
1 'polypeptide(L)'
;MLIGKKETFAVEYELDSNHGEEWMFGKICYWINNIQVGDYELGTSLRDVLVAMAFLVPDCGNREGLNLCKLSYEEVFSLLNESIYGGCENTAAHLLDTPARFEAKIPVDVFDQWKIFLIDCNSFSIFLYKRVEDKNVRFVRLLQGEFDDVIRKLYNDLESIYAGVE
;
A
#
# COMPACT_ATOMS: atom_id res chain seq x y z
N MET A 1 7.24 9.29 13.25
CA MET A 1 7.46 7.88 13.63
C MET A 1 7.79 7.07 12.40
N LEU A 2 8.69 6.09 12.51
CA LEU A 2 9.12 5.23 11.39
C LEU A 2 8.94 3.76 11.78
N ILE A 3 8.20 3.01 10.98
CA ILE A 3 7.94 1.58 11.17
C ILE A 3 8.52 0.82 9.98
N GLY A 4 9.47 -0.09 10.23
CA GLY A 4 10.15 -0.86 9.17
C GLY A 4 11.55 -0.33 8.86
N LYS A 5 12.03 -0.59 7.63
CA LYS A 5 13.36 -0.20 7.15
C LYS A 5 13.26 0.51 5.81
N LYS A 6 13.80 1.73 5.70
CA LYS A 6 13.68 2.55 4.48
C LYS A 6 14.32 1.84 3.27
N GLU A 7 15.35 1.03 3.51
CA GLU A 7 16.09 0.28 2.48
C GLU A 7 15.25 -0.80 1.79
N THR A 8 14.19 -1.28 2.44
CA THR A 8 13.32 -2.32 1.91
C THR A 8 11.88 -1.80 1.84
N PHE A 9 11.18 -1.83 2.97
CA PHE A 9 9.88 -1.20 3.14
C PHE A 9 9.73 -0.59 4.54
N ALA A 10 9.25 0.64 4.58
CA ALA A 10 8.82 1.28 5.82
C ALA A 10 7.61 2.18 5.58
N VAL A 11 6.91 2.48 6.67
CA VAL A 11 5.97 3.59 6.73
C VAL A 11 6.55 4.66 7.65
N GLU A 12 6.53 5.90 7.18
CA GLU A 12 6.81 7.06 8.03
C GLU A 12 5.54 7.88 8.16
N TYR A 13 5.16 8.20 9.39
CA TYR A 13 4.00 9.04 9.68
C TYR A 13 4.25 9.93 10.88
N GLU A 14 3.55 11.05 10.95
CA GLU A 14 3.69 12.04 12.02
C GLU A 14 2.31 12.60 12.36
N LEU A 15 2.01 12.74 13.65
CA LEU A 15 0.79 13.40 14.12
C LEU A 15 1.10 14.87 14.37
N ASP A 16 0.26 15.77 13.86
CA ASP A 16 0.47 17.21 14.03
C ASP A 16 0.30 17.65 15.48
N SER A 17 0.98 18.73 15.87
CA SER A 17 0.80 19.30 17.21
C SER A 17 -0.64 19.78 17.44
N ASN A 18 -1.29 20.28 16.38
CA ASN A 18 -2.71 20.65 16.36
C ASN A 18 -3.51 19.65 15.51
N HIS A 19 -3.46 18.37 15.89
CA HIS A 19 -4.06 17.27 15.14
C HIS A 19 -5.59 17.23 15.13
N GLY A 20 -6.26 18.21 15.76
CA GLY A 20 -7.72 18.29 15.76
C GLY A 20 -8.39 17.14 16.50
N GLU A 21 -7.76 16.63 17.57
CA GLU A 21 -8.31 15.56 18.41
C GLU A 21 -8.66 14.33 17.55
N GLU A 22 -9.93 13.93 17.50
CA GLU A 22 -10.41 12.76 16.76
C GLU A 22 -10.02 12.76 15.28
N TRP A 23 -9.77 13.93 14.68
CA TRP A 23 -9.39 14.04 13.26
C TRP A 23 -7.97 13.51 12.99
N MET A 24 -7.10 13.49 14.00
CA MET A 24 -5.73 13.00 13.91
C MET A 24 -4.97 13.51 12.68
N PHE A 25 -5.03 14.82 12.40
CA PHE A 25 -4.29 15.41 11.28
C PHE A 25 -2.80 15.18 11.44
N GLY A 26 -2.16 14.84 10.32
CA GLY A 26 -0.75 14.49 10.30
C GLY A 26 -0.24 14.23 8.89
N LYS A 27 0.86 13.49 8.80
CA LYS A 27 1.53 13.14 7.55
C LYS A 27 1.77 11.64 7.50
N ILE A 28 1.78 11.08 6.30
CA ILE A 28 2.14 9.68 6.08
C ILE A 28 2.74 9.49 4.68
N CYS A 29 3.75 8.64 4.58
CA CYS A 29 4.28 8.16 3.32
C CYS A 29 4.83 6.74 3.46
N TYR A 30 5.03 6.09 2.32
CA TYR A 30 5.80 4.86 2.23
C TYR A 30 7.25 5.19 1.90
N TRP A 31 8.16 4.38 2.42
CA TRP A 31 9.54 4.26 1.94
C TRP A 31 9.71 2.93 1.26
N ILE A 32 10.12 2.96 0.00
CA ILE A 32 10.35 1.76 -0.80
C ILE A 32 11.74 1.89 -1.43
N ASN A 33 12.69 1.07 -0.99
CA ASN A 33 14.09 1.16 -1.45
C ASN A 33 14.66 2.59 -1.38
N ASN A 34 14.51 3.24 -0.22
CA ASN A 34 14.90 4.62 0.08
C ASN A 34 14.20 5.70 -0.75
N ILE A 35 13.15 5.35 -1.50
CA ILE A 35 12.33 6.31 -2.24
C ILE A 35 11.07 6.59 -1.43
N GLN A 36 10.81 7.87 -1.17
CA GLN A 36 9.54 8.31 -0.59
C GLN A 36 8.43 8.18 -1.64
N VAL A 37 7.36 7.51 -1.27
CA VAL A 37 6.17 7.27 -2.07
C VAL A 37 4.96 7.82 -1.32
N GLY A 38 4.15 8.62 -2.01
CA GLY A 38 3.13 9.48 -1.42
C GLY A 38 3.60 10.93 -1.28
N ASP A 39 2.66 11.86 -1.26
CA ASP A 39 2.92 13.28 -1.01
C ASP A 39 2.94 13.56 0.49
N TYR A 40 4.12 13.43 1.12
CA TYR A 40 4.26 13.57 2.57
C TYR A 40 3.90 14.97 3.08
N GLU A 41 4.12 16.01 2.28
CA GLU A 41 3.92 17.40 2.70
C GLU A 41 2.47 17.88 2.55
N LEU A 42 1.65 17.19 1.75
CA LEU A 42 0.22 17.49 1.62
C LEU A 42 -0.53 17.38 2.97
N GLY A 43 -0.10 16.43 3.82
CA GLY A 43 -0.81 16.08 5.04
C GLY A 43 -2.10 15.30 4.75
N THR A 44 -2.62 14.59 5.75
CA THR A 44 -3.88 13.84 5.67
C THR A 44 -4.47 13.58 7.05
N SER A 45 -5.70 13.06 7.09
CA SER A 45 -6.35 12.56 8.30
C SER A 45 -5.82 11.15 8.60
N LEU A 46 -5.06 10.98 9.70
CA LEU A 46 -4.61 9.64 10.11
C LEU A 46 -5.78 8.77 10.60
N ARG A 47 -6.91 9.37 10.97
CA ARG A 47 -8.18 8.66 11.18
C ARG A 47 -8.67 8.02 9.88
N ASP A 48 -8.64 8.76 8.77
CA ASP A 48 -9.07 8.22 7.48
C ASP A 48 -8.12 7.13 6.99
N VAL A 49 -6.81 7.28 7.26
CA VAL A 49 -5.82 6.21 7.09
C VAL A 49 -6.22 4.96 7.89
N LEU A 50 -6.50 5.10 9.19
CA LEU A 50 -6.92 3.99 10.05
C LEU A 50 -8.17 3.27 9.50
N VAL A 51 -9.20 4.03 9.12
CA VAL A 51 -10.44 3.48 8.53
C VAL A 51 -10.16 2.78 7.20
N ALA A 52 -9.35 3.38 6.34
CA ALA A 52 -8.99 2.82 5.04
C ALA A 52 -8.16 1.52 5.18
N MET A 53 -7.31 1.43 6.21
CA MET A 53 -6.52 0.24 6.50
C MET A 53 -7.36 -0.97 6.93
N ALA A 54 -8.61 -0.78 7.37
CA ALA A 54 -9.53 -1.88 7.67
C ALA A 54 -9.80 -2.79 6.45
N PHE A 55 -9.57 -2.30 5.23
CA PHE A 55 -9.67 -3.09 4.00
C PHE A 55 -8.33 -3.74 3.61
N LEU A 56 -7.20 -3.15 4.02
CA LEU A 56 -5.86 -3.61 3.65
C LEU A 56 -5.33 -4.72 4.59
N VAL A 57 -5.61 -4.60 5.89
CA VAL A 57 -5.15 -5.55 6.92
C VAL A 57 -5.73 -6.96 6.75
N PRO A 58 -7.01 -7.16 6.37
CA PRO A 58 -7.56 -8.50 6.13
C PRO A 58 -6.85 -9.27 5.01
N ASP A 59 -6.26 -8.56 4.05
CA ASP A 59 -5.54 -9.16 2.93
C ASP A 59 -4.09 -9.56 3.29
N CYS A 60 -3.60 -9.20 4.49
CA CYS A 60 -2.29 -9.62 4.97
C CYS A 60 -2.17 -11.15 5.05
N GLY A 61 -1.17 -11.71 4.37
CA GLY A 61 -0.97 -13.15 4.17
C GLY A 61 -1.83 -13.79 3.08
N ASN A 62 -2.69 -13.02 2.40
CA ASN A 62 -3.65 -13.52 1.40
C ASN A 62 -3.34 -13.05 -0.03
N ARG A 63 -2.09 -12.64 -0.30
CA ARG A 63 -1.66 -12.08 -1.61
C ARG A 63 -0.88 -13.06 -2.46
N GLU A 64 -1.06 -14.36 -2.26
CA GLU A 64 -0.39 -15.39 -3.05
C GLU A 64 -0.78 -15.29 -4.53
N GLY A 65 0.22 -15.12 -5.39
CA GLY A 65 0.04 -14.93 -6.82
C GLY A 65 1.03 -15.73 -7.66
N LEU A 66 1.19 -17.03 -7.42
CA LEU A 66 2.22 -17.86 -8.06
C LEU A 66 2.26 -17.80 -9.59
N ASN A 67 1.11 -17.60 -10.24
CA ASN A 67 1.06 -17.43 -11.69
C ASN A 67 1.51 -16.03 -12.14
N LEU A 68 1.22 -15.00 -11.34
CA LEU A 68 1.72 -13.64 -11.57
C LEU A 68 3.25 -13.58 -11.41
N CYS A 69 3.81 -14.33 -10.45
CA CYS A 69 5.26 -14.41 -10.23
C CYS A 69 6.07 -14.98 -11.41
N LYS A 70 5.42 -15.54 -12.44
CA LYS A 70 6.06 -16.08 -13.65
C LYS A 70 6.12 -15.08 -14.81
N LEU A 71 5.34 -13.99 -14.72
CA LEU A 71 5.24 -12.97 -15.75
C LEU A 71 6.29 -11.86 -15.51
N SER A 72 6.51 -11.01 -16.51
CA SER A 72 7.31 -9.79 -16.33
C SER A 72 6.60 -8.79 -15.43
N TYR A 73 7.36 -7.91 -14.77
CA TYR A 73 6.81 -6.92 -13.84
C TYR A 73 5.81 -5.98 -14.52
N GLU A 74 6.06 -5.63 -15.77
CA GLU A 74 5.20 -4.81 -16.61
C GLU A 74 3.89 -5.53 -16.94
N GLU A 75 3.94 -6.81 -17.33
CA GLU A 75 2.75 -7.62 -17.61
C GLU A 75 1.88 -7.78 -16.36
N VAL A 76 2.50 -8.09 -15.22
CA VAL A 76 1.81 -8.21 -13.93
C VAL A 76 1.12 -6.90 -13.57
N PHE A 77 1.84 -5.78 -13.67
CA PHE A 77 1.29 -4.49 -13.34
C PHE A 77 0.13 -4.12 -14.26
N SER A 78 0.26 -4.33 -15.58
CA SER A 78 -0.83 -4.06 -16.53
C SER A 78 -2.06 -4.90 -16.21
N LEU A 79 -1.86 -6.20 -15.99
CA LEU A 79 -2.95 -7.13 -15.69
C LEU A 79 -3.71 -6.73 -14.43
N LEU A 80 -3.00 -6.41 -13.34
CA LEU A 80 -3.62 -5.97 -12.09
C LEU A 80 -4.33 -4.63 -12.25
N ASN A 81 -3.67 -3.66 -12.89
CA ASN A 81 -4.24 -2.34 -13.11
C ASN A 81 -5.51 -2.40 -13.96
N GLU A 82 -5.52 -3.19 -15.03
CA GLU A 82 -6.69 -3.41 -15.88
C GLU A 82 -7.81 -4.19 -15.16
N SER A 83 -7.46 -5.14 -14.30
CA SER A 83 -8.45 -5.94 -13.57
C SER A 83 -9.15 -5.14 -12.46
N ILE A 84 -8.45 -4.17 -11.86
CA ILE A 84 -8.98 -3.36 -10.75
C ILE A 84 -9.62 -2.06 -11.25
N TYR A 85 -8.99 -1.39 -12.23
CA TYR A 85 -9.41 -0.06 -12.69
C TYR A 85 -9.85 -0.02 -14.16
N GLY A 86 -9.78 -1.14 -14.88
CA GLY A 86 -10.26 -1.21 -16.25
C GLY A 86 -11.79 -1.19 -16.35
N GLY A 87 -12.30 -0.88 -17.54
CA GLY A 87 -13.74 -0.88 -17.80
C GLY A 87 -14.34 -2.28 -17.88
N CYS A 88 -15.68 -2.36 -17.81
CA CYS A 88 -16.44 -3.62 -17.80
C CYS A 88 -16.24 -4.53 -19.03
N GLU A 89 -15.62 -4.05 -20.11
CA GLU A 89 -15.34 -4.85 -21.31
C GLU A 89 -14.04 -5.68 -21.21
N ASN A 90 -13.26 -5.49 -20.14
CA ASN A 90 -11.97 -6.18 -19.98
C ASN A 90 -12.14 -7.64 -19.51
N THR A 91 -11.82 -8.56 -20.41
CA THR A 91 -11.76 -10.01 -20.16
C THR A 91 -10.68 -10.40 -19.13
N ALA A 92 -9.71 -9.52 -18.88
CA ALA A 92 -8.63 -9.72 -17.91
C ALA A 92 -9.14 -9.84 -16.46
N ALA A 93 -10.22 -9.14 -16.10
CA ALA A 93 -10.79 -9.19 -14.76
C ALA A 93 -11.31 -10.58 -14.38
N HIS A 94 -11.64 -11.43 -15.37
CA HIS A 94 -12.06 -12.83 -15.12
C HIS A 94 -10.88 -13.77 -14.85
N LEU A 95 -9.64 -13.34 -15.09
CA LEU A 95 -8.45 -14.18 -14.86
C LEU A 95 -8.03 -14.21 -13.38
N LEU A 96 -8.52 -13.26 -12.58
CA LEU A 96 -8.20 -13.11 -11.16
C LEU A 96 -9.50 -13.00 -10.37
N ASP A 97 -9.74 -13.93 -9.45
CA ASP A 97 -10.99 -14.00 -8.68
C ASP A 97 -11.21 -12.74 -7.80
N THR A 98 -10.14 -12.25 -7.19
CA THR A 98 -10.15 -11.07 -6.30
C THR A 98 -8.89 -10.22 -6.53
N PRO A 99 -8.82 -9.43 -7.60
CA PRO A 99 -7.60 -8.68 -7.95
C PRO A 99 -7.31 -7.56 -6.93
N ALA A 100 -8.33 -7.02 -6.26
CA ALA A 100 -8.18 -5.96 -5.26
C ALA A 100 -7.28 -6.35 -4.08
N ARG A 101 -7.18 -7.64 -3.73
CA ARG A 101 -6.31 -8.10 -2.63
C ARG A 101 -4.84 -7.79 -2.85
N PHE A 102 -4.43 -7.62 -4.11
CA PHE A 102 -3.05 -7.28 -4.47
C PHE A 102 -2.78 -5.78 -4.35
N GLU A 103 -3.79 -4.92 -4.13
CA GLU A 103 -3.58 -3.50 -3.89
C GLU A 103 -2.93 -3.30 -2.51
N ALA A 104 -1.76 -2.65 -2.51
CA ALA A 104 -0.98 -2.36 -1.30
C ALA A 104 -1.01 -0.87 -0.93
N LYS A 105 -1.74 -0.08 -1.72
CA LYS A 105 -1.95 1.35 -1.50
C LYS A 105 -2.99 1.56 -0.40
N ILE A 106 -2.72 2.45 0.55
CA ILE A 106 -3.79 2.98 1.41
C ILE A 106 -4.59 3.99 0.59
N PRO A 107 -5.92 3.84 0.44
CA PRO A 107 -6.74 4.71 -0.40
C PRO A 107 -7.03 6.07 0.28
N VAL A 108 -6.00 6.89 0.42
CA VAL A 108 -6.06 8.29 0.87
C VAL A 108 -5.35 9.19 -0.14
N ASP A 109 -5.69 10.49 -0.08
CA ASP A 109 -5.28 11.55 -1.00
C ASP A 109 -3.76 11.63 -1.24
N VAL A 110 -2.94 11.47 -0.21
CA VAL A 110 -1.48 11.49 -0.32
C VAL A 110 -0.93 10.41 -1.28
N PHE A 111 -1.69 9.35 -1.56
CA PHE A 111 -1.32 8.28 -2.47
C PHE A 111 -2.05 8.30 -3.82
N ASP A 112 -2.88 9.31 -4.12
CA ASP A 112 -3.73 9.33 -5.32
C ASP A 112 -2.95 9.23 -6.63
N GLN A 113 -1.75 9.82 -6.66
CA GLN A 113 -0.87 9.79 -7.83
C GLN A 113 -0.09 8.48 -7.98
N TRP A 114 -0.34 7.49 -7.12
CA TRP A 114 0.38 6.24 -7.07
C TRP A 114 -0.53 5.04 -7.27
N LYS A 115 0.01 4.04 -7.95
CA LYS A 115 -0.55 2.70 -8.07
C LYS A 115 0.46 1.75 -7.45
N ILE A 116 0.01 0.96 -6.48
CA ILE A 116 0.88 0.16 -5.64
C ILE A 116 0.28 -1.24 -5.48
N PHE A 117 1.03 -2.25 -5.87
CA PHE A 117 0.63 -3.65 -5.77
C PHE A 117 1.67 -4.47 -5.04
N LEU A 118 1.20 -5.49 -4.32
CA LEU A 118 2.04 -6.48 -3.66
C LEU A 118 1.56 -7.89 -4.02
N ILE A 119 2.51 -8.75 -4.36
CA ILE A 119 2.26 -10.14 -4.70
C ILE A 119 3.21 -11.01 -3.91
N ASP A 120 2.66 -12.00 -3.23
CA ASP A 120 3.44 -13.02 -2.54
C ASP A 120 3.77 -14.16 -3.51
N CYS A 121 5.06 -14.40 -3.66
CA CYS A 121 5.62 -15.58 -4.29
C CYS A 121 6.09 -16.56 -3.19
N ASN A 122 6.60 -17.73 -3.58
CA ASN A 122 6.95 -18.80 -2.62
C ASN A 122 7.84 -18.39 -1.44
N SER A 123 8.79 -17.47 -1.63
CA SER A 123 9.78 -17.11 -0.58
C SER A 123 10.09 -15.61 -0.50
N PHE A 124 9.38 -14.81 -1.29
CA PHE A 124 9.58 -13.36 -1.36
C PHE A 124 8.29 -12.73 -1.85
N SER A 125 8.15 -11.43 -1.62
CA SER A 125 7.07 -10.64 -2.19
C SER A 125 7.61 -9.69 -3.26
N ILE A 126 6.85 -9.48 -4.31
CA ILE A 126 7.13 -8.50 -5.36
C ILE A 126 6.28 -7.28 -5.06
N PHE A 127 6.94 -6.17 -4.72
CA PHE A 127 6.30 -4.89 -4.49
C PHE A 127 6.43 -4.04 -5.75
N LEU A 128 5.32 -3.79 -6.45
CA LEU A 128 5.25 -3.03 -7.69
C LEU A 128 4.66 -1.66 -7.41
N TYR A 129 5.26 -0.61 -7.93
CA TYR A 129 4.76 0.74 -7.73
C TYR A 129 5.09 1.64 -8.90
N LYS A 130 4.19 2.58 -9.18
CA LYS A 130 4.29 3.47 -10.32
C LYS A 130 3.47 4.73 -10.06
N ARG A 131 4.00 5.90 -10.45
CA ARG A 131 3.18 7.12 -10.53
C ARG A 131 2.26 7.04 -11.74
N VAL A 132 1.05 7.56 -11.65
CA VAL A 132 0.06 7.51 -12.75
C VAL A 132 0.64 8.04 -14.07
N GLU A 133 1.46 9.10 -14.01
CA GLU A 133 2.08 9.72 -15.18
C GLU A 133 3.38 9.05 -15.66
N ASP A 134 3.99 8.20 -14.83
CA ASP A 134 5.25 7.53 -15.21
C ASP A 134 4.99 6.54 -16.35
N LYS A 135 6.02 6.25 -17.15
CA LYS A 135 5.94 5.18 -18.16
C LYS A 135 6.29 3.83 -17.57
N ASN A 136 7.37 3.80 -16.80
CA ASN A 136 7.98 2.57 -16.32
C ASN A 136 7.44 2.18 -14.94
N VAL A 137 7.21 0.88 -14.77
CA VAL A 137 6.89 0.28 -13.46
C VAL A 137 8.18 0.14 -12.68
N ARG A 138 8.17 0.51 -11.40
CA ARG A 138 9.26 0.24 -10.47
C ARG A 138 8.89 -0.96 -9.62
N PHE A 139 9.92 -1.68 -9.16
CA PHE A 139 9.71 -2.84 -8.31
C PHE A 139 10.82 -2.97 -7.28
N VAL A 140 10.50 -3.63 -6.18
CA VAL A 140 11.48 -4.13 -5.20
C VAL A 140 11.04 -5.52 -4.75
N ARG A 141 12.01 -6.35 -4.37
CA ARG A 141 11.73 -7.63 -3.72
C ARG A 141 11.83 -7.46 -2.21
N LEU A 142 10.80 -7.91 -1.52
CA LEU A 142 10.72 -7.89 -0.05
C LEU A 142 10.80 -9.31 0.48
N LEU A 143 11.15 -9.44 1.76
CA LEU A 143 10.89 -10.69 2.47
C LEU A 143 9.38 -10.89 2.55
N GLN A 144 8.94 -12.14 2.42
CA GLN A 144 7.53 -12.46 2.54
C GLN A 144 7.01 -12.06 3.93
N GLY A 145 5.87 -11.38 3.99
CA GLY A 145 5.27 -10.86 5.23
C GLY A 145 5.87 -9.54 5.73
N GLU A 146 6.96 -9.05 5.15
CA GLU A 146 7.60 -7.79 5.61
C GLU A 146 6.66 -6.59 5.53
N PHE A 147 5.93 -6.46 4.42
CA PHE A 147 4.90 -5.44 4.26
C PHE A 147 3.80 -5.58 5.31
N ASP A 148 3.29 -6.81 5.48
CA ASP A 148 2.16 -7.09 6.36
C ASP A 148 2.50 -6.78 7.82
N ASP A 149 3.71 -7.10 8.25
CA ASP A 149 4.18 -6.77 9.60
C ASP A 149 4.23 -5.26 9.84
N VAL A 150 4.69 -4.49 8.85
CA VAL A 150 4.74 -3.02 8.94
C VAL A 150 3.33 -2.43 8.95
N ILE A 151 2.44 -2.90 8.06
CA ILE A 151 1.06 -2.42 7.97
C ILE A 151 0.26 -2.77 9.23
N ARG A 152 0.41 -3.97 9.79
CA ARG A 152 -0.26 -4.34 11.05
C ARG A 152 0.22 -3.50 12.23
N LYS A 153 1.52 -3.19 12.30
CA LYS A 153 2.07 -2.29 13.33
C LYS A 153 1.51 -0.89 13.19
N LEU A 154 1.50 -0.34 11.98
CA LEU A 154 0.90 0.97 11.72
C LEU A 154 -0.57 1.00 12.14
N TYR A 155 -1.35 -0.03 11.81
CA TYR A 155 -2.77 -0.12 12.18
C TYR A 155 -2.95 -0.06 13.70
N ASN A 156 -2.20 -0.90 14.42
CA ASN A 156 -2.26 -0.94 15.89
C ASN A 156 -1.80 0.38 16.53
N ASP A 157 -0.76 1.02 15.96
CA ASP A 157 -0.27 2.30 16.46
C ASP A 157 -1.32 3.40 16.27
N LEU A 158 -1.96 3.47 15.10
CA LEU A 158 -3.03 4.44 14.83
C LEU A 158 -4.29 4.16 15.65
N GLU A 159 -4.68 2.90 15.83
CA GLU A 159 -5.80 2.51 16.70
C GLU A 159 -5.54 2.92 18.14
N SER A 160 -4.31 2.71 18.64
CA SER A 160 -3.91 3.11 20.00
C SER A 160 -3.94 4.63 20.20
N ILE A 161 -3.53 5.39 19.19
CA ILE A 161 -3.63 6.85 19.21
C ILE A 161 -5.10 7.26 19.24
N TYR A 162 -5.93 6.72 18.34
CA TYR A 162 -7.35 7.06 18.25
C TYR A 162 -8.10 6.79 19.55
N ALA A 163 -7.90 5.61 20.16
CA ALA A 163 -8.52 5.24 21.44
C ALA A 163 -8.02 6.09 22.63
N GLY A 164 -6.84 6.72 22.52
CA GLY A 164 -6.29 7.60 23.55
C GLY A 164 -6.73 9.06 23.44
N VAL A 165 -7.48 9.41 22.39
CA VAL A 165 -7.99 10.76 22.13
C VAL A 165 -9.47 10.90 22.55
N GLU A 166 -10.11 9.81 22.97
CA GLU A 166 -11.45 9.80 23.62
C GLU A 166 -11.45 10.33 25.06
#